data_AF-A0A8J2Y338-F1
#
_entry.id   AF-A0A8J2Y338-F1
#
_cell.length_a   1.000
_cell.length_b   1.000
_cell.length_c   1.000
_cell.angle_alpha   90.00
_cell.angle_beta   90.00
_cell.angle_gamma   90.00
#
_symmetry.space_group_name_H-M   'P 1'
#
loop_
_entity.id
_entity.type
_entity.pdbx_description
1 polymer ?
#
loop_
_entity_poly.entity_id
_entity_poly.type
_entity_poly.pdbx_seq_one_letter_code
_entity_poly.pdbx_strand_id
1 'polypeptide(L)'
;MKRIILTTLAAMLATTLPATLQAHAQTDQLTPSSARLSVQAGEPAQSPYQRGTITSIYLSGQGSDNFAKYRGTVTLDFVGTGTLDYTWGGSTCPGRDLSAEQVQILVMARAHDLKITPEHKRGQGGALCLTGFALGG
;
A
#
# COMPACT_ATOMS: atom_id res chain seq x y z
N MET A 1 53.73 7.64 -3.04
CA MET A 1 53.60 8.60 -4.17
C MET A 1 52.24 9.27 -4.09
N LYS A 2 52.22 10.57 -4.32
CA LYS A 2 51.22 11.56 -3.92
C LYS A 2 50.37 11.92 -5.15
N ARG A 3 49.03 11.85 -5.10
CA ARG A 3 48.14 12.69 -5.93
C ARG A 3 46.87 13.07 -5.17
N ILE A 4 46.84 14.36 -4.86
CA ILE A 4 45.73 15.18 -4.37
C ILE A 4 44.94 15.63 -5.60
N ILE A 5 43.60 15.57 -5.57
CA ILE A 5 42.75 16.42 -6.41
C ILE A 5 41.66 17.00 -5.50
N LEU A 6 41.88 18.26 -5.12
CA LEU A 6 40.91 19.23 -4.64
C LEU A 6 40.18 19.85 -5.84
N THR A 7 39.14 20.65 -5.55
CA THR A 7 38.38 21.62 -6.40
C THR A 7 37.09 21.06 -7.02
N THR A 8 35.92 21.72 -6.99
CA THR A 8 35.56 23.11 -6.61
C THR A 8 34.03 23.26 -6.47
N LEU A 9 33.65 24.31 -5.73
CA LEU A 9 32.35 24.97 -5.57
C LEU A 9 31.51 25.20 -6.86
N ALA A 10 30.17 25.19 -6.70
CA ALA A 10 29.22 26.20 -7.21
C ALA A 10 27.85 25.93 -6.53
N ALA A 11 27.34 26.71 -5.57
CA ALA A 11 26.89 28.11 -5.57
C ALA A 11 25.56 28.36 -6.34
N MET A 12 24.52 28.61 -5.53
CA MET A 12 23.38 29.53 -5.72
C MET A 12 22.36 29.25 -6.84
N LEU A 13 21.07 29.26 -6.46
CA LEU A 13 20.17 30.40 -6.70
C LEU A 13 18.80 30.14 -6.03
N ALA A 14 18.48 30.99 -5.06
CA ALA A 14 17.13 31.16 -4.54
C ALA A 14 16.35 32.08 -5.47
N THR A 15 15.15 31.70 -5.87
CA THR A 15 14.19 32.60 -6.51
C THR A 15 12.85 32.49 -5.81
N THR A 16 12.61 33.46 -4.92
CA THR A 16 11.30 33.84 -4.40
C THR A 16 10.53 34.61 -5.48
N LEU A 17 9.28 34.26 -5.72
CA LEU A 17 8.34 35.08 -6.49
C LEU A 17 6.97 35.15 -5.78
N PRO A 18 6.21 36.24 -6.03
CA PRO A 18 5.32 36.84 -5.05
C PRO A 18 3.89 36.29 -5.08
N ALA A 19 3.20 36.49 -3.95
CA ALA A 19 1.76 36.34 -3.80
C ALA A 19 1.02 37.41 -4.62
N THR A 20 0.19 36.97 -5.57
CA THR A 20 -0.82 37.80 -6.22
C THR A 20 -2.17 37.55 -5.57
N LEU A 21 -2.63 38.54 -4.81
CA LEU A 21 -4.00 38.67 -4.34
C LEU A 21 -4.85 39.16 -5.54
N GLN A 22 -5.77 38.34 -6.02
CA GLN A 22 -6.80 38.76 -6.97
C GLN A 22 -8.18 38.56 -6.34
N ALA A 23 -8.74 39.64 -5.81
CA ALA A 23 -10.14 39.73 -5.45
C ALA A 23 -10.96 39.99 -6.72
N HIS A 24 -11.67 38.98 -7.21
CA HIS A 24 -12.71 39.16 -8.22
C HIS A 24 -14.07 39.01 -7.53
N ALA A 25 -14.85 40.09 -7.56
CA ALA A 25 -16.26 40.06 -7.25
C ALA A 25 -16.98 39.18 -8.29
N GLN A 26 -17.50 38.03 -7.88
CA GLN A 26 -18.37 37.20 -8.71
C GLN A 26 -19.82 37.60 -8.44
N THR A 27 -20.40 38.29 -9.42
CA THR A 27 -21.84 38.46 -9.56
C THR A 27 -22.52 37.13 -9.83
N ASP A 28 -23.61 36.91 -9.11
CA ASP A 28 -24.60 35.85 -9.26
C ASP A 28 -25.00 35.61 -10.73
N GLN A 29 -24.84 34.36 -11.19
CA GLN A 29 -25.59 33.87 -12.34
C GLN A 29 -25.90 32.38 -12.12
N LEU A 30 -27.02 32.12 -11.44
CA LEU A 30 -27.63 30.82 -11.29
C LEU A 30 -28.06 30.28 -12.66
N THR A 31 -27.19 29.48 -13.28
CA THR A 31 -27.55 28.57 -14.36
C THR A 31 -27.78 27.19 -13.76
N PRO A 32 -28.88 26.48 -14.08
CA PRO A 32 -29.11 25.12 -13.61
C PRO A 32 -28.14 24.18 -14.32
N SER A 33 -26.92 24.12 -13.78
CA SER A 33 -25.91 23.17 -14.17
C SER A 33 -26.45 21.78 -13.81
N SER A 34 -26.74 21.00 -14.85
CA SER A 34 -27.07 19.59 -14.72
C SER A 34 -25.85 18.88 -14.16
N ALA A 35 -25.73 18.88 -12.83
CA ALA A 35 -24.76 18.11 -12.10
C ALA A 35 -25.06 16.63 -12.35
N ARG A 36 -24.43 16.07 -13.39
CA ARG A 36 -24.31 14.63 -13.52
C ARG A 36 -23.50 14.18 -12.30
N LEU A 37 -24.21 13.66 -11.29
CA LEU A 37 -23.60 12.88 -10.23
C LEU A 37 -22.88 11.72 -10.91
N SER A 38 -21.59 11.88 -11.13
CA SER A 38 -20.70 10.76 -11.34
C SER A 38 -20.69 10.00 -10.03
N VAL A 39 -21.56 9.00 -9.91
CA VAL A 39 -21.47 7.98 -8.86
C VAL A 39 -20.18 7.23 -9.18
N GLN A 40 -19.06 7.72 -8.64
CA GLN A 40 -17.88 6.90 -8.47
C GLN A 40 -18.34 5.71 -7.65
N ALA A 41 -18.43 4.55 -8.31
CA ALA A 41 -18.64 3.28 -7.65
C ALA A 41 -17.55 3.18 -6.57
N GLY A 42 -17.93 3.47 -5.33
CA GLY A 42 -17.05 3.31 -4.19
C GLY A 42 -16.64 1.86 -4.15
N GLU A 43 -15.34 1.62 -4.04
CA GLU A 43 -14.86 0.29 -3.68
C GLU A 43 -15.68 -0.21 -2.47
N PRO A 44 -16.03 -1.50 -2.42
CA PRO A 44 -16.76 -2.03 -1.26
C PRO A 44 -16.00 -1.59 -0.02
N ALA A 45 -16.70 -0.88 0.88
CA ALA A 45 -16.14 -0.41 2.12
C ALA A 45 -15.74 -1.65 2.94
N GLN A 46 -14.49 -2.10 2.77
CA GLN A 46 -13.91 -3.13 3.60
C GLN A 46 -13.81 -2.51 4.99
N SER A 47 -14.70 -2.97 5.87
CA SER A 47 -14.62 -2.63 7.28
C SER A 47 -13.20 -2.94 7.75
N PRO A 48 -12.50 -2.02 8.45
CA PRO A 48 -11.16 -2.27 8.97
C PRO A 48 -11.12 -3.43 9.98
N TYR A 49 -12.28 -4.02 10.30
CA TYR A 49 -12.46 -5.13 11.22
C TYR A 49 -12.85 -6.45 10.53
N GLN A 50 -12.76 -6.53 9.19
CA GLN A 50 -13.11 -7.74 8.48
C GLN A 50 -12.07 -8.83 8.74
N ARG A 51 -12.52 -9.92 9.36
CA ARG A 51 -11.70 -11.10 9.67
C ARG A 51 -11.77 -12.10 8.53
N GLY A 52 -10.61 -12.52 8.04
CA GLY A 52 -10.46 -13.53 7.01
C GLY A 52 -9.85 -14.82 7.55
N THR A 53 -10.26 -15.95 6.98
CA THR A 53 -9.62 -17.25 7.22
C THR A 53 -8.43 -17.39 6.27
N ILE A 54 -7.28 -17.81 6.77
CA ILE A 54 -6.12 -18.04 5.90
C ILE A 54 -6.37 -19.30 5.06
N THR A 55 -6.38 -19.18 3.73
CA THR A 55 -6.55 -20.31 2.82
C THR A 55 -5.20 -20.81 2.32
N SER A 56 -4.29 -19.90 1.97
CA SER A 56 -2.92 -20.22 1.54
C SER A 56 -1.89 -19.21 2.03
N ILE A 57 -0.68 -19.69 2.26
CA ILE A 57 0.53 -18.88 2.46
C ILE A 57 1.57 -19.36 1.45
N TYR A 58 2.10 -18.44 0.65
CA TYR A 58 3.19 -18.67 -0.27
C TYR A 58 4.41 -17.83 0.14
N LEU A 59 5.58 -18.47 0.20
CA LEU A 59 6.84 -17.80 0.53
C LEU A 59 7.81 -17.93 -0.65
N SER A 60 8.27 -16.79 -1.16
CA SER A 60 9.31 -16.76 -2.19
C SER A 60 10.67 -17.00 -1.54
N GLY A 61 11.33 -18.11 -1.87
CA GLY A 61 12.74 -18.30 -1.56
C GLY A 61 13.64 -17.44 -2.46
N GLN A 62 14.89 -17.19 -2.06
CA GLN A 62 15.82 -16.32 -2.81
C GLN A 62 16.01 -16.73 -4.28
N GLY A 63 15.91 -18.02 -4.60
CA GLY A 63 16.03 -18.54 -5.96
C GLY A 63 14.74 -18.54 -6.79
N SER A 64 13.62 -18.04 -6.24
CA SER A 64 12.35 -17.96 -6.97
C SER A 64 12.32 -16.73 -7.89
N ASP A 65 11.78 -16.88 -9.10
CA ASP A 65 11.50 -15.75 -10.01
C ASP A 65 10.58 -14.70 -9.38
N ASN A 66 9.78 -15.11 -8.39
CA ASN A 66 8.89 -14.21 -7.66
C ASN A 66 9.61 -13.44 -6.56
N PHE A 67 10.80 -13.86 -6.13
CA PHE A 67 11.49 -13.25 -4.99
C PHE A 67 11.66 -11.74 -5.18
N ALA A 68 12.12 -11.32 -6.36
CA ALA A 68 12.29 -9.91 -6.68
C ALA A 68 10.97 -9.12 -6.68
N LYS A 69 9.85 -9.77 -7.01
CA LYS A 69 8.51 -9.15 -7.07
C LYS A 69 7.89 -9.03 -5.68
N TYR A 70 7.86 -10.12 -4.93
CA TYR A 70 7.34 -10.18 -3.56
C TYR A 70 8.01 -11.31 -2.78
N ARG A 71 8.15 -11.13 -1.46
CA ARG A 71 8.74 -12.12 -0.56
C ARG A 71 7.74 -13.18 -0.11
N GLY A 72 6.46 -12.83 -0.11
CA GLY A 72 5.41 -13.81 0.12
C GLY A 72 4.02 -13.25 -0.15
N THR A 73 3.04 -14.12 -0.03
CA THR A 73 1.62 -13.84 -0.22
C THR A 73 0.81 -14.65 0.78
N VAL A 74 -0.20 -14.03 1.38
CA VAL A 74 -1.23 -14.71 2.16
C VAL A 74 -2.58 -14.47 1.50
N THR A 75 -3.31 -15.54 1.25
CA THR A 75 -4.66 -15.48 0.69
C THR A 75 -5.64 -15.65 1.84
N LEU A 76 -6.56 -14.69 1.96
CA LEU A 76 -7.60 -14.69 2.99
C LEU A 76 -8.95 -14.85 2.34
N ASP A 77 -9.74 -15.79 2.85
CA ASP A 77 -11.16 -15.92 2.51
C ASP A 77 -12.02 -15.15 3.49
N PHE A 78 -12.82 -14.24 2.96
CA PHE A 78 -13.76 -13.45 3.72
C PHE A 78 -15.17 -13.90 3.39
N VAL A 79 -15.93 -14.27 4.43
CA VAL A 79 -17.31 -14.74 4.30
C VAL A 79 -18.13 -13.71 3.51
N GLY A 80 -18.63 -14.13 2.34
CA GLY A 80 -19.48 -13.32 1.46
C GLY A 80 -18.75 -12.32 0.55
N THR A 81 -17.42 -12.18 0.66
CA THR A 81 -16.61 -11.32 -0.24
C THR A 81 -15.66 -12.14 -1.12
N GLY A 82 -15.36 -13.38 -0.74
CA GLY A 82 -14.45 -14.26 -1.45
C GLY A 82 -13.00 -14.08 -1.00
N THR A 83 -12.06 -14.53 -1.84
CA THR A 83 -10.64 -14.56 -1.52
C THR A 83 -9.90 -13.30 -1.97
N LEU A 84 -9.00 -12.79 -1.13
CA LEU A 84 -8.09 -11.71 -1.47
C LEU A 84 -6.65 -12.07 -1.12
N ASP A 85 -5.74 -11.65 -1.99
CA ASP A 85 -4.30 -11.83 -1.82
C ASP A 85 -3.65 -10.59 -1.20
N TYR A 86 -2.92 -10.81 -0.11
CA TYR A 86 -2.08 -9.81 0.52
C TYR A 86 -0.62 -10.20 0.36
N THR A 87 0.15 -9.35 -0.30
CA THR A 87 1.56 -9.57 -0.63
C THR A 87 2.46 -8.75 0.29
N TRP A 88 3.72 -9.15 0.45
CA TRP A 88 4.71 -8.32 1.16
C TRP A 88 6.08 -8.40 0.50
N GLY A 89 6.85 -7.33 0.70
CA GLY A 89 8.20 -7.17 0.20
C GLY A 89 8.34 -7.08 -1.31
N GLY A 90 9.60 -7.11 -1.76
CA GLY A 90 9.97 -7.02 -3.18
C GLY A 90 9.57 -5.70 -3.83
N SER A 91 9.51 -5.68 -5.16
CA SER A 91 9.13 -4.49 -5.94
C SER A 91 7.62 -4.19 -5.90
N THR A 92 6.77 -5.19 -5.64
CA THR A 92 5.32 -5.01 -5.48
C THR A 92 5.00 -4.19 -4.24
N CYS A 93 5.70 -4.48 -3.13
CA CYS A 93 5.48 -3.87 -1.82
C CYS A 93 6.79 -3.32 -1.23
N PRO A 94 7.34 -2.23 -1.82
CA PRO A 94 8.64 -1.71 -1.43
C PRO A 94 8.64 -1.18 0.02
N GLY A 95 9.63 -1.62 0.81
CA GLY A 95 9.80 -1.23 2.21
C GLY A 95 8.75 -1.81 3.16
N ARG A 96 7.98 -2.81 2.72
CA ARG A 96 6.89 -3.45 3.48
C ARG A 96 7.14 -4.95 3.54
N ASP A 97 8.21 -5.31 4.21
CA ASP A 97 8.54 -6.70 4.49
C ASP A 97 7.96 -7.10 5.84
N LEU A 98 7.48 -8.34 5.95
CA LEU A 98 7.19 -8.95 7.24
C LEU A 98 8.47 -9.52 7.84
N SER A 99 8.59 -9.40 9.17
CA SER A 99 9.68 -10.07 9.89
C SER A 99 9.50 -11.60 9.87
N ALA A 100 10.57 -12.33 10.15
CA ALA A 100 10.52 -13.79 10.22
C ALA A 100 9.51 -14.27 11.30
N GLU A 101 9.45 -13.56 12.43
CA GLU A 101 8.52 -13.83 13.52
C GLU A 101 7.06 -13.61 13.08
N GLN A 102 6.78 -12.53 12.35
CA GLN A 102 5.44 -12.26 11.82
C GLN A 102 5.01 -13.34 10.82
N VAL A 103 5.92 -13.78 9.94
CA VAL A 103 5.65 -14.90 9.01
C VAL A 103 5.39 -16.20 9.77
N GLN A 104 6.17 -16.49 10.82
CA GLN A 104 5.95 -17.67 11.65
C GLN A 104 4.56 -17.63 12.31
N ILE A 105 4.12 -16.47 12.80
CA ILE A 105 2.79 -16.32 13.39
C ILE A 105 1.69 -16.57 12.35
N LEU A 106 1.85 -16.13 11.10
CA LEU A 106 0.89 -16.45 10.02
C LEU A 106 0.79 -17.95 9.77
N VAL A 107 1.93 -18.65 9.73
CA VAL A 107 1.97 -20.12 9.56
C VAL A 107 1.26 -20.81 10.73
N MET A 108 1.51 -20.37 11.97
CA MET A 108 0.82 -20.90 13.14
C MET A 108 -0.69 -20.61 13.13
N ALA A 109 -1.07 -19.38 12.75
CA ALA A 109 -2.47 -19.00 12.62
C ALA A 109 -3.19 -19.89 11.59
N ARG A 110 -2.55 -20.19 10.46
CA ARG A 110 -3.10 -21.13 9.47
C ARG A 110 -3.24 -22.54 10.03
N ALA A 111 -2.24 -23.02 10.76
CA ALA A 111 -2.20 -24.37 11.33
C ALA A 111 -3.27 -24.60 12.42
N HIS A 112 -3.69 -23.54 13.10
CA HIS A 112 -4.72 -23.55 14.13
C HIS A 112 -6.08 -22.99 13.65
N ASP A 113 -6.25 -22.80 12.34
CA ASP A 113 -7.46 -22.23 11.73
C ASP A 113 -7.92 -20.90 12.37
N LEU A 114 -6.96 -20.10 12.84
CA LEU A 114 -7.24 -18.78 13.40
C LEU A 114 -7.57 -17.81 12.27
N LYS A 115 -8.55 -16.93 12.52
CA LYS A 115 -8.85 -15.84 11.61
C LYS A 115 -7.92 -14.66 11.89
N ILE A 116 -7.63 -13.89 10.85
CA ILE A 116 -6.84 -12.68 10.97
C ILE A 116 -7.56 -11.48 10.40
N THR A 117 -7.32 -10.30 11.00
CA THR A 117 -7.67 -9.01 10.41
C THR A 117 -6.41 -8.43 9.79
N PRO A 118 -6.30 -8.35 8.44
CA PRO A 118 -5.10 -7.83 7.79
C PRO A 118 -5.07 -6.31 7.84
N GLU A 119 -3.92 -5.75 8.21
CA GLU A 119 -3.61 -4.35 7.96
C GLU A 119 -2.87 -4.24 6.63
N HIS A 120 -3.33 -3.36 5.76
CA HIS A 120 -2.75 -3.23 4.44
C HIS A 120 -2.68 -1.79 3.97
N LYS A 121 -1.81 -1.52 2.99
CA LYS A 121 -1.95 -0.34 2.12
C LYS A 121 -1.72 -0.74 0.67
N ARG A 122 -2.08 0.13 -0.26
CA ARG A 122 -1.85 -0.10 -1.69
C ARG A 122 -0.36 -0.07 -2.04
N GLY A 123 0.06 -1.02 -2.86
CA GLY A 123 1.37 -1.12 -3.48
C GLY A 123 1.35 -0.83 -4.98
N GLN A 124 2.40 -1.27 -5.66
CA GLN A 124 2.50 -1.16 -7.12
C GLN A 124 1.39 -1.96 -7.80
N GLY A 125 0.81 -1.41 -8.88
CA GLY A 125 -0.27 -2.08 -9.63
C GLY A 125 -1.56 -2.30 -8.85
N GLY A 126 -1.77 -1.60 -7.74
CA GLY A 126 -2.98 -1.75 -6.89
C GLY A 126 -2.95 -2.94 -5.94
N ALA A 127 -1.82 -3.66 -5.86
CA ALA A 127 -1.64 -4.79 -4.95
C ALA A 127 -1.92 -4.40 -3.50
N LEU A 128 -2.52 -5.32 -2.73
CA LEU A 128 -2.69 -5.16 -1.29
C LEU A 128 -1.40 -5.57 -0.59
N CYS A 129 -0.68 -4.60 -0.06
CA CYS A 129 0.54 -4.85 0.68
C CYS A 129 0.23 -5.03 2.16
N LEU A 130 0.48 -6.24 2.67
CA LEU A 130 0.35 -6.56 4.08
C LEU A 130 1.38 -5.77 4.88
N THR A 131 0.92 -4.99 5.85
CA THR A 131 1.78 -4.21 6.75
C THR A 131 1.70 -4.67 8.20
N GLY A 132 0.72 -5.50 8.52
CA GLY A 132 0.48 -6.04 9.85
C GLY A 132 -0.77 -6.90 9.83
N PHE A 133 -1.08 -7.53 10.97
CA PHE A 133 -2.32 -8.27 11.15
C PHE A 133 -2.61 -8.45 12.64
N ALA A 134 -3.89 -8.57 12.97
CA ALA A 134 -4.35 -8.99 14.29
C ALA A 134 -4.93 -10.41 14.23
N LEU A 135 -4.69 -11.21 15.26
CA LEU A 135 -5.30 -12.53 15.41
C LEU A 135 -6.67 -12.39 16.09
N GLY A 136 -7.66 -13.17 15.65
CA GLY A 136 -8.96 -13.25 16.31
C GLY A 136 -9.54 -14.66 16.24
N GLY A 137 -9.94 -15.19 17.41
CA GLY A 137 -10.73 -16.40 17.55
C GLY A 137 -12.23 -16.17 17.32
#